data_AF-A0A0G2AFU6-F1
#
_entry.id   AF-A0A0G2AFU6-F1
#
_cell.length_a   1.000
_cell.length_b   1.000
_cell.length_c   1.000
_cell.angle_alpha   90.00
_cell.angle_beta   90.00
_cell.angle_gamma   90.00
#
_symmetry.space_group_name_H-M   'P 1'
#
loop_
_entity.id
_entity.type
_entity.pdbx_description
1 polymer ?
#
loop_
_entity_poly.entity_id
_entity_poly.type
_entity_poly.pdbx_seq_one_letter_code
_entity_poly.pdbx_strand_id
1 'polypeptide(L)'
;MDHSLIQQALQGNIIEELGLLSLPEKERLNLVHSLTELAGLRLTTRIIERLSPPDRTEFEKMTSSLPLESAVLWLRERGIDFDEMMLEEISRLKTELRERVSNLRV
;
A
#
# COMPACT_ATOMS: atom_id res chain seq x y z
N MET A 1 -4.54 -8.43 5.63
CA MET A 1 -3.85 -7.79 4.50
C MET A 1 -2.60 -8.63 4.26
N ASP A 2 -2.38 -9.20 3.07
CA ASP A 2 -1.15 -9.95 2.82
C ASP A 2 -0.01 -8.95 2.59
N HIS A 3 0.77 -8.73 3.63
CA HIS A 3 1.85 -7.76 3.64
C HIS A 3 3.01 -8.15 2.72
N SER A 4 3.08 -9.40 2.24
CA SER A 4 4.26 -9.93 1.53
C SER A 4 4.45 -9.35 0.12
N LEU A 5 3.37 -9.16 -0.65
CA LEU A 5 3.43 -8.59 -2.01
C LEU A 5 3.81 -7.10 -1.97
N ILE A 6 3.19 -6.36 -1.06
CA ILE A 6 3.51 -4.94 -0.82
C ILE A 6 4.95 -4.82 -0.31
N GLN A 7 5.37 -5.69 0.62
CA GLN A 7 6.73 -5.70 1.14
C GLN A 7 7.77 -5.98 0.04
N GLN A 8 7.52 -6.90 -0.89
CA GLN A 8 8.45 -7.15 -2.02
C GLN A 8 8.52 -5.95 -2.98
N ALA A 9 7.38 -5.38 -3.34
CA ALA A 9 7.32 -4.21 -4.22
C ALA A 9 8.01 -2.97 -3.59
N LEU A 10 7.88 -2.79 -2.27
CA LEU A 10 8.54 -1.73 -1.52
C LEU A 10 10.03 -2.02 -1.30
N GLN A 11 10.44 -3.24 -0.94
CA GLN A 11 11.85 -3.56 -0.66
C GLN A 11 12.74 -3.32 -1.87
N GLY A 12 12.38 -3.81 -3.05
CA GLY A 12 13.21 -3.68 -4.25
C GLY A 12 13.34 -2.24 -4.75
N ASN A 13 12.24 -1.48 -4.75
CA ASN A 13 12.23 -0.14 -5.32
C ASN A 13 12.58 0.97 -4.32
N ILE A 14 12.18 0.87 -3.04
CA ILE A 14 12.32 1.99 -2.09
C ILE A 14 13.71 2.05 -1.48
N ILE A 15 14.30 0.90 -1.16
CA ILE A 15 15.59 0.85 -0.44
C ILE A 15 16.71 1.46 -1.30
N GLU A 16 16.76 1.09 -2.57
CA GLU A 16 17.76 1.59 -3.52
C GLU A 16 17.46 3.04 -3.95
N GLU A 17 16.23 3.33 -4.39
CA GLU A 17 15.88 4.65 -4.92
C GLU A 17 15.92 5.79 -3.88
N LEU A 18 15.74 5.48 -2.60
CA LEU A 18 15.82 6.46 -1.52
C LEU A 18 17.20 6.50 -0.83
N GLY A 19 18.16 5.69 -1.28
CA GLY A 19 19.50 5.64 -0.68
C GLY A 19 19.50 5.13 0.76
N LEU A 20 18.52 4.31 1.13
CA LEU A 20 18.32 3.79 2.51
C LEU A 20 19.18 2.56 2.79
N LEU A 21 20.12 2.23 1.90
CA LEU A 21 21.12 1.16 2.11
C LEU A 21 21.98 1.41 3.35
N SER A 22 22.18 2.68 3.72
CA SER A 22 22.95 3.10 4.90
C SER A 22 22.22 2.91 6.23
N LEU A 23 20.90 2.66 6.21
CA LEU A 23 20.16 2.37 7.44
C LEU A 23 20.49 0.95 7.95
N PRO A 24 20.60 0.77 9.28
CA PRO A 24 20.65 -0.54 9.90
C PRO A 24 19.49 -1.42 9.41
N GLU A 25 19.74 -2.70 9.18
CA GLU A 25 18.75 -3.63 8.61
C GLU A 25 17.41 -3.59 9.34
N LYS A 26 17.43 -3.55 10.67
CA LYS A 26 16.24 -3.42 11.52
C LYS A 26 15.44 -2.15 11.23
N GLU A 27 16.10 -1.01 11.09
CA GLU A 27 15.45 0.27 10.81
C GLU A 27 14.85 0.30 9.40
N ARG A 28 15.55 -0.29 8.44
CA ARG A 28 15.08 -0.45 7.07
C ARG A 28 13.83 -1.35 6.98
N LEU A 29 13.83 -2.47 7.69
CA LEU A 29 12.66 -3.35 7.77
C LEU A 29 11.47 -2.66 8.45
N ASN A 30 11.71 -1.94 9.55
CA ASN A 30 10.67 -1.16 10.23
C ASN A 30 10.08 -0.08 9.31
N LEU A 31 10.92 0.64 8.57
CA LEU A 31 10.46 1.65 7.62
C LEU A 31 9.61 1.01 6.50
N VAL A 32 10.08 -0.08 5.90
CA VAL A 32 9.31 -0.82 4.89
C VAL A 32 7.97 -1.29 5.45
N HIS A 33 7.95 -1.78 6.69
CA HIS A 33 6.73 -2.20 7.36
C HIS A 33 5.75 -1.04 7.54
N SER A 34 6.20 0.09 8.09
CA SER A 34 5.35 1.28 8.25
C SER A 34 4.83 1.84 6.92
N LEU A 35 5.63 1.76 5.86
CA LEU A 35 5.20 2.14 4.50
C LEU A 35 4.17 1.18 3.93
N THR A 36 4.31 -0.11 4.21
CA THR A 36 3.34 -1.14 3.84
C THR A 36 1.99 -0.89 4.51
N GLU A 37 2.00 -0.61 5.82
CA GLU A 37 0.79 -0.31 6.58
C GLU A 37 0.10 0.96 6.07
N LEU A 38 0.89 2.02 5.84
CA LEU A 38 0.37 3.29 5.31
C LEU A 38 -0.24 3.11 3.92
N ALA A 39 0.43 2.37 3.02
CA ALA A 39 -0.10 2.04 1.70
C ALA A 39 -1.43 1.29 1.82
N GLY A 40 -1.49 0.30 2.72
CA GLY A 40 -2.69 -0.49 2.98
C GLY A 40 -3.88 0.34 3.46
N LEU A 41 -3.66 1.24 4.42
CA LEU A 41 -4.70 2.14 4.94
C LEU A 41 -5.22 3.09 3.85
N ARG A 42 -4.31 3.74 3.10
CA ARG A 42 -4.69 4.65 2.00
C ARG A 42 -5.46 3.94 0.90
N LEU A 43 -4.99 2.75 0.51
CA LEU A 43 -5.65 1.93 -0.49
C LEU A 43 -7.07 1.54 -0.06
N THR A 44 -7.23 1.12 1.20
CA THR A 44 -8.54 0.79 1.79
C THR A 44 -9.50 1.98 1.74
N THR A 45 -9.05 3.17 2.14
CA THR A 45 -9.86 4.40 2.07
C THR A 45 -10.31 4.70 0.65
N ARG A 46 -9.39 4.66 -0.33
CA ARG A 46 -9.72 4.93 -1.75
C ARG A 46 -10.70 3.91 -2.32
N ILE A 47 -10.59 2.66 -1.91
CA ILE A 47 -11.54 1.61 -2.30
C ILE A 47 -12.92 1.94 -1.73
N ILE A 48 -13.03 2.21 -0.43
CA ILE A 48 -14.30 2.55 0.24
C ILE A 48 -14.97 3.76 -0.44
N GLU A 49 -14.20 4.79 -0.83
CA GLU A 49 -14.70 5.97 -1.52
C GLU A 49 -15.34 5.65 -2.89
N ARG A 50 -14.80 4.65 -3.60
CA ARG A 50 -15.32 4.20 -4.90
C ARG A 50 -16.50 3.23 -4.79
N LEU A 51 -16.72 2.64 -3.62
CA LEU A 51 -17.83 1.72 -3.38
C LEU A 51 -19.13 2.46 -3.03
N SER A 52 -20.24 1.90 -3.49
CA SER A 52 -21.58 2.32 -3.07
C SER A 52 -21.80 2.01 -1.58
N PRO A 53 -22.71 2.70 -0.86
CA PRO A 53 -22.99 2.42 0.54
C PRO A 53 -23.25 0.93 0.88
N PRO A 54 -24.07 0.16 0.13
CA PRO A 54 -24.25 -1.27 0.40
C PRO A 54 -22.98 -2.10 0.12
N ASP A 55 -22.22 -1.73 -0.91
CA ASP A 55 -20.96 -2.42 -1.24
C ASP A 55 -19.88 -2.16 -0.18
N ARG A 56 -19.85 -1.01 0.49
CA ARG A 56 -18.93 -0.73 1.60
C ARG A 56 -19.12 -1.71 2.75
N THR A 57 -20.37 -1.93 3.16
CA THR A 57 -20.70 -2.89 4.23
C THR A 57 -20.30 -4.32 3.85
N GLU A 58 -20.45 -4.69 2.58
CA GLU A 58 -20.04 -6.01 2.12
C GLU A 58 -18.51 -6.15 2.08
N PHE A 59 -17.82 -5.11 1.62
CA PHE A 59 -16.36 -5.05 1.61
C PHE A 59 -15.76 -5.14 3.03
N GLU A 60 -16.35 -4.44 4.00
CA GLU A 60 -15.93 -4.52 5.42
C GLU A 60 -16.07 -5.94 5.99
N LYS A 61 -17.16 -6.65 5.66
CA LYS A 61 -17.35 -8.05 6.06
C LYS A 61 -16.34 -8.96 5.39
N MET A 62 -16.12 -8.80 4.09
CA MET A 62 -15.18 -9.62 3.32
C MET A 62 -13.75 -9.49 3.85
N THR A 63 -13.28 -8.26 4.07
CA THR A 63 -11.93 -8.00 4.56
C THR A 63 -11.70 -8.50 5.98
N SER A 64 -12.76 -8.71 6.76
CA SER A 64 -12.71 -9.25 8.12
C SER A 64 -12.74 -10.77 8.20
N SER A 65 -13.15 -11.48 7.14
CA SER A 65 -13.49 -12.91 7.22
C SER A 65 -12.97 -13.77 6.07
N LEU A 66 -12.55 -13.17 4.96
CA LEU A 66 -12.12 -13.89 3.76
C LEU A 66 -10.64 -13.62 3.42
N PRO A 67 -10.00 -14.55 2.69
CA PRO A 67 -8.68 -14.33 2.12
C PRO A 67 -8.64 -13.11 1.19
N LEU A 68 -7.46 -12.49 1.08
CA LEU A 68 -7.26 -11.28 0.26
C LEU A 68 -7.64 -11.52 -1.20
N GLU A 69 -7.33 -12.69 -1.77
CA GLU A 69 -7.64 -12.95 -3.19
C GLU A 69 -9.15 -12.88 -3.46
N SER A 70 -9.97 -13.27 -2.48
CA SER A 70 -11.43 -13.18 -2.59
C SER A 70 -11.90 -11.72 -2.63
N ALA A 71 -11.31 -10.86 -1.79
CA ALA A 71 -11.61 -9.44 -1.80
C ALA A 71 -11.16 -8.76 -3.10
N VAL A 72 -9.99 -9.13 -3.64
CA VAL A 72 -9.47 -8.61 -4.91
C VAL A 72 -10.37 -8.99 -6.09
N LEU A 73 -10.82 -10.24 -6.15
CA LEU A 73 -11.75 -10.68 -7.19
C LEU A 73 -13.07 -9.89 -7.15
N TRP A 74 -13.63 -9.73 -5.96
CA TRP A 74 -14.88 -8.98 -5.75
C TRP A 74 -14.78 -7.50 -6.10
N LEU A 75 -13.62 -6.88 -5.88
CA LEU A 75 -13.33 -5.52 -6.33
C LEU A 75 -13.27 -5.43 -7.85
N ARG A 76 -12.65 -6.42 -8.50
CA ARG A 76 -12.56 -6.47 -9.97
C ARG A 76 -13.94 -6.57 -10.62
N GLU A 77 -14.86 -7.34 -10.04
CA GLU A 77 -16.27 -7.43 -10.50
C GLU A 77 -17.01 -6.08 -10.42
N ARG A 78 -16.53 -5.15 -9.60
CA ARG A 78 -17.05 -3.78 -9.46
C ARG A 78 -16.28 -2.74 -10.26
N GLY A 79 -15.39 -3.18 -11.15
CA GLY A 79 -14.56 -2.31 -11.97
C GLY A 79 -13.46 -1.59 -11.17
N ILE A 80 -13.12 -2.10 -9.98
CA ILE A 80 -12.01 -1.58 -9.17
C ILE A 80 -10.79 -2.45 -9.40
N ASP A 81 -9.77 -1.88 -10.04
CA ASP A 81 -8.48 -2.53 -10.22
C ASP A 81 -7.59 -2.32 -8.98
N PHE A 82 -7.56 -3.33 -8.12
CA PHE A 82 -6.77 -3.32 -6.89
C PHE A 82 -5.26 -3.24 -7.16
N ASP A 83 -4.77 -3.93 -8.19
CA ASP A 83 -3.35 -4.01 -8.50
C ASP A 83 -2.85 -2.65 -9.02
N GLU A 84 -3.61 -2.03 -9.91
CA GLU A 84 -3.33 -0.66 -10.39
C GLU A 84 -3.34 0.34 -9.24
N MET A 85 -4.39 0.33 -8.39
CA MET A 85 -4.49 1.25 -7.26
C MET A 85 -3.35 1.06 -6.25
N MET A 86 -2.90 -0.17 -6.03
CA MET A 86 -1.75 -0.45 -5.18
C MET A 86 -0.45 0.12 -5.76
N LEU A 87 -0.20 -0.10 -7.05
CA LEU A 87 0.98 0.45 -7.73
C LEU A 87 1.00 1.98 -7.70
N GLU A 88 -0.15 2.62 -7.88
CA GLU A 88 -0.29 4.08 -7.75
C GLU A 88 0.04 4.55 -6.33
N GLU A 89 -0.47 3.88 -5.29
CA GLU A 89 -0.19 4.27 -3.90
C GLU A 89 1.28 4.09 -3.53
N ILE A 90 1.91 3.01 -4.00
CA ILE A 90 3.35 2.82 -3.84
C ILE A 90 4.10 3.96 -4.52
N SER A 91 3.76 4.30 -5.77
CA SER A 91 4.40 5.40 -6.51
C SER A 91 4.24 6.76 -5.80
N ARG A 92 3.04 7.05 -5.27
CA ARG A 92 2.78 8.26 -4.46
C ARG A 92 3.65 8.30 -3.21
N LEU A 93 3.68 7.21 -2.44
CA LEU A 93 4.50 7.11 -1.24
C LEU A 93 5.99 7.30 -1.54
N LYS A 94 6.50 6.71 -2.63
CA LYS A 94 7.89 6.93 -3.07
C LYS A 94 8.17 8.41 -3.34
N THR A 95 7.25 9.08 -4.03
CA THR A 95 7.38 10.51 -4.36
C THR A 95 7.37 11.37 -3.10
N GLU A 96 6.39 11.16 -2.21
CA GLU A 96 6.30 11.87 -0.92
C GLU A 96 7.55 11.69 -0.05
N LEU A 97 8.13 10.49 -0.03
CA LEU A 97 9.36 10.23 0.71
C LEU A 97 10.56 10.97 0.10
N ARG A 98 10.70 10.97 -1.24
CA ARG A 98 11.77 11.72 -1.93
C ARG A 98 11.67 13.21 -1.65
N GLU A 99 10.46 13.77 -1.69
CA GLU A 99 10.22 15.18 -1.38
C GLU A 99 10.59 15.51 0.07
N ARG A 100 10.18 14.67 1.03
CA ARG A 100 10.57 14.84 2.44
C ARG A 100 12.07 14.78 2.66
N VAL A 101 12.78 13.82 2.05
CA VAL A 101 14.24 13.72 2.15
C VAL A 101 14.92 14.93 1.52
N SER A 102 14.42 15.42 0.39
CA SER A 102 14.94 16.62 -0.27
C SER A 102 14.75 17.87 0.59
N ASN A 103 13.60 18.01 1.25
CA ASN A 103 13.30 19.12 2.16
C ASN A 103 14.09 19.07 3.48
N LEU A 104 14.60 17.90 3.87
CA LEU A 104 15.49 17.74 5.04
C LEU A 104 16.96 18.04 4.75
N ARG A 105 17.35 18.16 3.47
CA ARG A 105 18.72 18.51 3.04
C ARG A 105 18.96 20.03 2.98
N VAL A 106 18.12 20.82 3.65
CA VAL A 106 18.27 22.27 3.81
C VAL A 106 18.98 22.59 5.11
#